data_AF-D4CSC6-F1
#
_entry.id   AF-D4CSC6-F1
#
_cell.length_a   1.000
_cell.length_b   1.000
_cell.length_c   1.000
_cell.angle_alpha   90.00
_cell.angle_beta   90.00
_cell.angle_gamma   90.00
#
_symmetry.space_group_name_H-M   'P 1'
#
loop_
_entity.id
_entity.type
_entity.pdbx_description
1 polymer ?
#
loop_
_entity_poly.entity_id
_entity_poly.type
_entity_poly.pdbx_seq_one_letter_code
_entity_poly.pdbx_strand_id
1 'polypeptide(L)' 'MNQDIFVKLLEELLANIDEGIHYVNQENITQIYNDNMEKIEGMDAKVVLGKILEIFLKIFLKKKVPF' A
#
# COMPACT_ATOMS: atom_id res chain seq x y z
N MET A 1 -17.20 17.85 -12.03
CA MET A 1 -16.92 16.40 -12.10
C MET A 1 -16.96 15.87 -10.67
N ASN A 2 -17.72 14.81 -10.39
CA ASN A 2 -17.99 14.38 -9.00
C ASN A 2 -16.81 13.59 -8.43
N GLN A 3 -16.22 14.06 -7.32
CA GLN A 3 -15.09 13.41 -6.64
C GLN A 3 -15.39 11.96 -6.25
N ASP A 4 -16.64 11.66 -5.88
CA ASP A 4 -17.07 10.31 -5.50
C ASP A 4 -16.91 9.28 -6.63
N ILE A 5 -17.08 9.73 -7.88
CA ILE A 5 -16.92 8.86 -9.06
C ILE A 5 -15.43 8.50 -9.24
N PHE A 6 -14.52 9.43 -8.97
CA PHE A 6 -13.08 9.17 -9.06
C PHE A 6 -12.59 8.22 -7.98
N VAL A 7 -13.08 8.37 -6.75
CA VAL A 7 -12.70 7.49 -5.65
C VAL A 7 -13.13 6.06 -5.97
N LYS A 8 -14.38 5.84 -6.36
CA LYS A 8 -14.87 4.51 -6.74
C LYS A 8 -14.13 3.92 -7.93
N LEU A 9 -13.84 4.72 -8.96
CA LEU A 9 -13.08 4.26 -10.11
C LEU A 9 -11.66 3.82 -9.69
N LEU A 10 -11.01 4.58 -8.81
CA LEU A 10 -9.68 4.25 -8.32
C LEU A 10 -9.71 2.96 -7.47
N GLU A 11 -10.70 2.80 -6.59
CA GLU A 11 -10.89 1.58 -5.80
C GLU A 11 -11.08 0.34 -6.69
N GLU A 12 -11.95 0.44 -7.71
CA GLU A 12 -12.16 -0.64 -8.68
C GLU A 12 -10.89 -0.97 -9.47
N LEU A 13 -10.15 0.05 -9.92
CA LEU A 13 -8.88 -0.18 -10.62
C LEU A 13 -7.86 -0.88 -9.73
N LEU A 14 -7.68 -0.43 -8.49
CA LEU A 14 -6.71 -1.01 -7.56
C LEU A 14 -7.06 -2.44 -7.15
N ALA A 15 -8.35 -2.77 -7.03
CA ALA A 15 -8.84 -4.11 -6.71
C ALA A 15 -8.64 -5.12 -7.84
N ASN A 16 -8.54 -4.65 -9.09
CA ASN A 16 -8.41 -5.49 -10.29
C ASN A 16 -6.99 -5.51 -10.89
N ILE A 17 -6.02 -4.85 -10.25
CA ILE A 17 -4.59 -4.96 -10.62
C ILE A 17 -4.00 -6.20 -9.95
N ASP A 18 -3.41 -7.11 -10.73
CA ASP A 18 -2.79 -8.34 -10.22
C ASP A 18 -1.50 -8.09 -9.42
N GLU A 19 -0.82 -6.97 -9.69
CA GLU A 19 0.39 -6.54 -8.97
C GLU A 19 0.12 -5.87 -7.62
N GLY A 20 1.12 -5.94 -6.73
CA GLY A 20 1.15 -5.14 -5.51
C GLY A 20 1.45 -3.67 -5.83
N ILE A 21 0.58 -2.77 -5.39
CA ILE A 21 0.73 -1.32 -5.55
C ILE A 21 1.01 -0.70 -4.18
N HIS A 22 2.17 -0.06 -4.06
CA HIS A 22 2.57 0.76 -2.92
C HIS A 22 3.05 2.12 -3.43
N TYR A 23 2.23 3.16 -3.24
CA TYR A 23 2.58 4.52 -3.61
C TYR A 23 2.76 5.38 -2.36
N VAL A 24 3.83 6.17 -2.36
CA VAL A 24 4.19 7.13 -1.31
C VAL A 24 4.28 8.53 -1.91
N ASN A 25 3.92 9.54 -1.13
CA ASN A 25 4.10 10.93 -1.53
C ASN A 25 5.56 11.38 -1.36
N GLN A 26 5.85 12.64 -1.67
CA GLN A 26 7.18 13.24 -1.53
C GLN A 26 7.71 13.28 -0.08
N GLU A 27 6.83 13.14 0.91
CA GLU A 27 7.16 13.06 2.34
C GLU A 27 7.36 11.61 2.82
N ASN A 28 7.41 10.65 1.89
CA ASN A 28 7.49 9.21 2.14
C ASN A 28 6.28 8.63 2.89
N ILE A 29 5.14 9.33 2.89
CA ILE A 29 3.89 8.86 3.51
C ILE A 29 3.13 7.98 2.52
N THR A 30 2.78 6.76 2.94
CA THR A 30 2.00 5.83 2.13
C THR A 30 0.60 6.38 1.84
N GLN A 31 0.28 6.53 0.56
CA GLN A 31 -1.01 7.03 0.06
C GLN A 31 -1.88 5.92 -0.53
N ILE A 32 -1.25 4.91 -1.17
CA ILE A 32 -1.95 3.76 -1.75
C ILE A 32 -1.22 2.50 -1.34
N TYR A 33 -2.00 1.51 -0.92
CA TYR A 33 -1.54 0.18 -0.54
C TYR A 33 -2.69 -0.79 -0.83
N ASN A 34 -2.58 -1.57 -1.91
CA ASN A 34 -3.68 -2.45 -2.34
C ASN A 34 -3.60 -3.85 -1.70
N ASP A 35 -4.68 -4.62 -1.84
CA ASP A 35 -4.82 -5.98 -1.29
C ASP A 35 -3.69 -6.93 -1.70
N ASN A 36 -3.18 -6.80 -2.92
CA ASN A 36 -2.07 -7.62 -3.38
C ASN A 36 -0.75 -7.26 -2.70
N MET A 37 -0.53 -5.98 -2.37
CA MET A 37 0.62 -5.56 -1.57
C MET A 37 0.52 -6.07 -0.12
N GLU A 38 -0.68 -6.08 0.48
CA GLU A 38 -0.89 -6.69 1.79
C GLU A 38 -0.44 -8.16 1.82
N LYS A 39 -0.76 -8.92 0.76
CA LYS A 39 -0.36 -10.33 0.62
C LYS A 39 1.15 -10.49 0.45
N ILE A 40 1.79 -9.61 -0.31
CA ILE A 40 3.24 -9.65 -0.59
C ILE A 40 4.05 -9.34 0.67
N GLU A 41 3.66 -8.32 1.44
CA GLU A 41 4.41 -7.87 2.61
C GLU A 41 3.91 -8.44 3.95
N GLY A 42 2.69 -8.99 3.97
CA GLY A 42 2.05 -9.52 5.16
C GLY A 42 1.74 -8.44 6.20
N MET A 43 1.23 -7.30 5.75
CA MET A 43 0.85 -6.14 6.57
C MET A 43 -0.53 -5.62 6.12
N ASP A 44 -1.40 -5.28 7.08
CA ASP A 44 -2.74 -4.72 6.82
C ASP A 44 -2.63 -3.24 6.39
N ALA A 45 -3.35 -2.83 5.35
CA ALA A 45 -3.32 -1.47 4.82
C ALA A 45 -3.68 -0.42 5.88
N LYS A 46 -4.55 -0.73 6.85
CA LYS A 46 -4.93 0.18 7.95
C LYS A 46 -3.74 0.54 8.84
N VAL A 47 -2.72 -0.31 8.87
CA VAL A 47 -1.50 -0.09 9.64
C VAL A 47 -0.47 0.74 8.84
N VAL A 48 -0.47 0.62 7.52
CA VAL A 48 0.54 1.22 6.63
C VAL A 48 0.10 2.58 6.05
N LEU A 49 -1.19 2.72 5.70
CA LEU A 49 -1.75 3.94 5.11
C LEU A 49 -1.56 5.15 6.05
N GLY A 50 -1.13 6.27 5.47
CA GLY A 50 -0.86 7.49 6.23
C GLY A 50 0.39 7.43 7.10
N LYS A 51 1.26 6.43 6.92
CA LYS A 51 2.51 6.28 7.68
C LYS A 51 3.75 6.36 6.79
N ILE A 52 4.89 6.66 7.41
CA ILE A 52 6.19 6.76 6.75
C ILE A 52 6.69 5.38 6.32
N LEU A 53 7.02 5.22 5.04
CA LEU A 53 7.48 3.98 4.40
C LEU A 53 8.61 3.28 5.17
N GLU A 54 9.61 4.04 5.60
CA GLU A 54 10.82 3.51 6.24
C GLU A 54 10.54 2.65 7.49
N ILE A 55 9.44 2.94 8.19
CA ILE A 55 9.02 2.21 9.38
C ILE A 55 8.70 0.76 9.02
N PHE A 56 8.01 0.55 7.90
CA PHE A 56 7.52 -0.76 7.47
C PHE A 56 8.54 -1.50 6.61
N LEU A 57 9.33 -0.78 5.81
CA LEU A 57 10.39 -1.38 5.01
C LEU A 57 11.38 -2.15 5.89
N LYS A 58 11.72 -1.61 7.06
CA LYS A 58 12.59 -2.31 8.03
C LYS A 58 11.96 -3.59 8.58
N ILE A 59 10.64 -3.62 8.79
CA ILE A 59 9.91 -4.79 9.28
C ILE A 59 9.83 -5.86 8.19
N PHE A 60 9.47 -5.46 6.98
CA PHE A 60 9.39 -6.33 5.81
C PHE A 60 10.75 -6.99 5.50
N LEU A 61 11.83 -6.20 5.45
CA LEU A 61 13.18 -6.71 5.18
C LEU A 61 13.64 -7.71 6.25
N LYS A 62 13.31 -7.49 7.53
CA LYS A 62 13.61 -8.45 8.60
C LYS A 62 12.86 -9.78 8.45
N LYS A 63 11.63 -9.78 7.93
CA LYS A 63 10.86 -11.01 7.71
C LYS A 63 11.41 -11.89 6.58
N LYS A 64 12.15 -11.32 5.62
CA LYS A 64 12.71 -12.04 4.46
C LYS A 64 14.11 -12.60 4.67
N VAL A 65 14.80 -12.28 5.77
CA VAL A 65 16.11 -12.85 6.10
C VAL A 65 15.92 -13.83 7.26
N PRO A 66 15.90 -15.15 7.02
CA PRO A 66 15.95 -16.12 8.11
C PRO A 66 17.37 -16.08 8.67
N PHE A 67 17.52 -15.72 9.93
CA PHE A 67 18.71 -16.10 10.71
C PHE A 67 18.51 -17.51 11.25
#